data_AF-A0A523I187-F1
#
_entry.id   AF-A0A523I187-F1
#
_cell.length_a   1.000
_cell.length_b   1.000
_cell.length_c   1.000
_cell.angle_alpha   90.00
_cell.angle_beta   90.00
_cell.angle_gamma   90.00
#
_symmetry.space_group_name_H-M   'P 1'
#
loop_
_entity.id
_entity.type
_entity.pdbx_description
1 polymer ?
#
loop_
_entity_poly.entity_id
_entity_poly.type
_entity_poly.pdbx_seq_one_letter_code
_entity_poly.pdbx_strand_id
1 'polypeptide(L)' 'MAYPIISADSHITEHPNTYVDNIDPAWKDKAPKMIDGGEKGDVFVIDGMDRPIALGLLAAAGKPS' A
#
# COMPACT_ATOMS: atom_id res chain seq x y z
N MET A 1 -22.00 -28.67 9.06
CA MET A 1 -21.94 -27.20 9.30
C MET A 1 -20.48 -26.82 9.34
N ALA A 2 -20.00 -26.04 8.39
CA ALA A 2 -18.64 -25.50 8.43
C ALA A 2 -18.62 -24.33 9.42
N TYR A 3 -17.68 -24.34 10.35
CA TYR A 3 -17.45 -23.21 11.24
C TYR A 3 -16.90 -22.02 10.43
N PRO A 4 -17.17 -20.77 10.83
CA PRO A 4 -16.51 -19.61 10.22
C PRO A 4 -14.99 -19.75 10.32
N ILE A 5 -14.29 -19.51 9.22
CA ILE A 5 -12.82 -19.44 9.21
C ILE A 5 -12.41 -18.05 9.68
N ILE A 6 -11.41 -17.99 10.56
CA ILE A 6 -10.80 -16.74 11.04
C ILE A 6 -9.50 -16.54 10.25
N SER A 7 -9.39 -15.40 9.55
CA SER A 7 -8.10 -15.00 8.96
C SER A 7 -7.18 -14.56 10.08
N ALA A 8 -6.04 -15.24 10.25
CA ALA A 8 -5.03 -14.85 11.24
C ALA A 8 -4.22 -13.63 10.79
N ASP A 9 -4.26 -13.31 9.50
CA ASP A 9 -3.53 -12.19 8.91
C ASP A 9 -4.34 -11.57 7.76
N SER A 10 -4.42 -10.25 7.75
CA SER A 10 -5.13 -9.48 6.72
C SER A 10 -4.63 -8.04 6.71
N HIS A 11 -4.49 -7.47 5.53
CA HIS A 11 -4.05 -6.10 5.33
C HIS A 11 -5.07 -5.31 4.49
N ILE A 12 -5.00 -3.99 4.61
CA ILE A 12 -5.70 -3.07 3.72
C ILE A 12 -4.67 -2.30 2.90
N THR A 13 -5.08 -1.85 1.72
CA THR A 13 -4.35 -0.80 0.99
C THR A 13 -4.90 0.54 1.42
N GLU A 14 -4.04 1.42 1.89
CA GLU A 14 -4.43 2.71 2.45
C GLU A 14 -4.91 3.69 1.37
N HIS A 15 -5.73 4.65 1.79
CA HIS A 15 -6.11 5.78 0.94
C HIS A 15 -4.86 6.60 0.55
N PRO A 16 -4.80 7.21 -0.65
CA PRO A 16 -3.61 7.94 -1.13
C PRO A 16 -3.09 9.02 -0.18
N ASN A 17 -4.01 9.64 0.58
CA ASN A 17 -3.67 10.75 1.47
C ASN A 17 -3.36 10.35 2.93
N THR A 18 -3.43 9.05 3.24
CA THR A 18 -3.36 8.53 4.63
C THR A 18 -2.17 9.08 5.41
N TYR A 19 -1.02 9.22 4.75
CA TYR A 19 0.24 9.61 5.36
C TYR A 19 0.62 11.08 5.17
N VAL A 20 -0.10 11.84 4.34
CA VAL A 20 0.28 13.23 4.00
C VAL A 20 -0.60 14.29 4.67
N ASP A 21 -1.86 13.98 4.94
CA ASP A 21 -2.83 14.97 5.43
C ASP A 21 -2.55 15.38 6.88
N ASN A 22 -2.16 14.42 7.73
CA ASN A 22 -2.06 14.60 9.19
C ASN A 22 -0.64 14.40 9.76
N ILE A 23 0.37 14.21 8.92
CA ILE A 23 1.75 14.10 9.38
C ILE A 23 2.30 15.48 9.75
N ASP A 24 3.21 15.52 10.73
CA ASP A 24 3.96 16.72 11.05
C ASP A 24 4.62 17.28 9.77
N PRO A 25 4.46 18.59 9.46
CA PRO A 25 4.99 19.22 8.26
C PRO A 25 6.48 18.92 7.99
N ALA A 26 7.30 18.75 9.03
CA ALA A 26 8.72 18.44 8.89
C ALA A 26 9.00 17.11 8.18
N TRP A 27 8.01 16.22 8.08
CA TRP A 27 8.13 14.88 7.50
C TRP A 27 7.34 14.67 6.22
N LYS A 28 6.57 15.68 5.76
CA LYS A 28 5.71 15.56 4.57
C LYS A 28 6.45 15.11 3.31
N ASP A 29 7.69 15.57 3.13
CA ASP A 29 8.48 15.22 1.94
C ASP A 29 8.92 13.75 1.92
N LYS A 30 9.07 13.14 3.10
CA LYS A 30 9.49 11.75 3.30
C LYS A 30 8.33 10.78 3.52
N ALA A 31 7.13 11.30 3.73
CA ALA A 31 5.95 10.50 3.97
C ALA A 31 5.69 9.55 2.79
N PRO A 32 5.28 8.29 3.06
CA PRO A 32 4.77 7.40 2.03
C PRO A 32 3.66 8.09 1.23
N LYS A 33 3.74 8.01 -0.09
CA LYS A 33 2.72 8.63 -0.96
C LYS A 33 2.51 7.80 -2.21
N MET A 34 1.28 7.87 -2.71
CA MET A 34 0.92 7.28 -3.98
C MET A 34 1.26 8.24 -5.11
N ILE A 35 1.86 7.72 -6.18
CA ILE A 35 2.10 8.46 -7.43
C ILE A 35 1.68 7.62 -8.63
N ASP A 36 1.41 8.28 -9.74
CA ASP A 36 1.25 7.61 -11.04
C ASP A 36 2.63 7.12 -11.53
N GLY A 37 2.80 5.80 -11.61
CA GLY A 37 4.00 5.12 -12.07
C GLY A 37 4.06 4.90 -13.60
N GLY A 38 3.16 5.51 -14.37
CA GLY A 38 3.06 5.36 -15.82
C GLY A 38 2.60 3.95 -16.22
N GLU A 39 3.40 3.23 -17.01
CA GLU A 39 3.08 1.87 -17.46
C GLU A 39 2.91 0.87 -16.30
N LYS A 40 3.41 1.19 -15.10
CA LYS A 40 3.28 0.35 -13.90
C LYS A 40 1.98 0.61 -13.12
N GLY A 41 1.17 1.59 -13.53
CA GLY A 41 0.00 2.05 -12.79
C GLY A 41 0.36 2.79 -11.50
N ASP A 42 -0.59 2.86 -10.56
CA ASP A 42 -0.38 3.51 -9.26
C ASP A 42 0.64 2.75 -8.40
N VAL A 43 1.58 3.49 -7.84
CA VAL A 43 2.64 2.95 -6.97
C VAL A 43 2.77 3.73 -5.68
N PHE A 44 3.12 3.05 -4.59
CA PHE A 44 3.59 3.70 -3.37
C PHE A 44 5.10 3.94 -3.45
N VAL A 45 5.52 5.18 -3.21
CA VAL A 45 6.92 5.54 -2.98
C VAL A 45 7.15 5.78 -1.49
N ILE A 46 8.24 5.25 -0.98
CA ILE A 46 8.63 5.33 0.43
C ILE A 46 10.10 5.75 0.48
N ASP A 47 10.40 6.77 1.28
CA ASP A 47 11.78 7.23 1.47
C ASP A 47 12.67 6.10 2.01
N GLY A 48 13.80 5.85 1.36
CA GLY A 48 14.71 4.75 1.71
C GLY A 48 14.40 3.39 1.07
N MET A 49 13.33 3.26 0.26
CA MET A 49 13.09 2.04 -0.54
C MET A 49 13.56 2.20 -1.98
N ASP A 50 14.38 1.26 -2.46
CA ASP A 50 14.93 1.28 -3.83
C ASP A 50 13.87 1.07 -4.92
N ARG A 51 12.72 0.48 -4.56
CA ARG A 51 11.67 0.11 -5.52
C ARG A 51 10.30 0.57 -5.02
N PRO A 52 9.54 1.30 -5.85
CA PRO A 52 8.14 1.60 -5.55
C PRO A 52 7.32 0.30 -5.47
N ILE A 53 6.29 0.32 -4.62
CA ILE A 53 5.39 -0.80 -4.43
C ILE A 53 4.23 -0.67 -5.42
N ALA A 54 4.12 -1.59 -6.38
CA ALA A 54 3.04 -1.57 -7.37
C ALA A 54 1.72 -2.05 -6.77
N LEU A 55 0.69 -1.21 -6.82
CA LEU A 55 -0.60 -1.51 -6.18
C LEU A 55 -1.42 -2.58 -6.92
N GLY A 56 -1.20 -2.76 -8.22
CA GLY A 56 -2.01 -3.68 -9.05
C GLY A 56 -1.97 -5.16 -8.63
N LEU A 57 -0.95 -5.60 -7.91
CA LEU A 57 -0.81 -7.00 -7.46
C LEU A 57 -0.98 -7.20 -5.94
N LEU A 58 -1.09 -6.12 -5.16
CA LEU A 58 -1.23 -6.20 -3.69
C LEU A 58 -2.55 -6.86 -3.27
N ALA A 59 -3.58 -6.80 -4.11
CA ALA A 59 -4.89 -7.41 -3.86
C ALA A 59 -5.00 -8.90 -4.29
N ALA A 60 -3.87 -9.59 -4.57
CA ALA A 60 -3.88 -10.98 -5.05
C ALA A 60 -3.91 -12.05 -3.95
N ALA A 61 -4.25 -11.70 -2.71
CA ALA A 61 -4.33 -12.64 -1.59
C ALA A 61 -5.19 -13.88 -1.94
N GLY A 62 -4.68 -15.07 -1.61
CA GLY A 62 -5.37 -16.34 -1.87
C GLY A 62 -5.22 -16.91 -3.30
N LYS A 63 -4.49 -16.24 -4.21
CA LYS A 63 -4.11 -16.87 -5.49
C LYS A 63 -2.88 -17.79 -5.30
N PRO A 64 -2.85 -18.98 -5.93
CA PRO A 64 -1.65 -19.81 -5.98
C PRO A 64 -0.49 -19.05 -6.64
N SER A 65 0.71 -19.21 -6.08
CA SER A 65 1.97 -18.69 -6.64
C SER A 65 2.35 -19.37 -7.95
#